data_AF-A0A329KE76-F1
#
_entry.id   AF-A0A329KE76-F1
#
_cell.length_a   1.000
_cell.length_b   1.000
_cell.length_c   1.000
_cell.angle_alpha   90.00
_cell.angle_beta   90.00
_cell.angle_gamma   90.00
#
_symmetry.space_group_name_H-M   'P 1'
#
loop_
_entity.id
_entity.type
_entity.pdbx_description
1 polymer ?
#
loop_
_entity_poly.entity_id
_entity_poly.type
_entity_poly.pdbx_seq_one_letter_code
_entity_poly.pdbx_strand_id
1 'polypeptide(L)'
;MSSAATKWGSSGLAYLTGLPDGPADFSRANVLARADEVAAAVGDRLGIEVDAASLLSGRAALLGLTRGGRGSPGGATRLLAAR
;
A
#
# COMPACT_ATOMS: atom_id res chain seq x y z
N MET A 1 -6.55 4.28 19.19
CA MET A 1 -6.14 3.55 17.98
C MET A 1 -6.35 4.44 16.77
N SER A 2 -5.33 4.63 15.92
CA SER A 2 -5.51 5.35 14.66
C SER A 2 -6.31 4.49 13.69
N SER A 3 -7.32 5.06 13.02
CA SER A 3 -8.14 4.31 12.07
C SER A 3 -7.29 3.84 10.88
N ALA A 4 -7.67 2.72 10.23
CA ALA A 4 -6.97 2.25 9.04
C ALA A 4 -6.86 3.35 7.96
N ALA A 5 -7.92 4.16 7.80
CA ALA A 5 -7.95 5.28 6.87
C ALA A 5 -6.92 6.37 7.22
N THR A 6 -6.70 6.65 8.51
CA THR A 6 -5.72 7.64 8.96
C THR A 6 -4.30 7.19 8.65
N LYS A 7 -3.92 5.96 9.00
CA LYS A 7 -2.59 5.39 8.68
C LYS A 7 -2.34 5.34 7.17
N TRP A 8 -3.38 4.94 6.42
CA TRP A 8 -3.35 4.89 4.96
C TRP A 8 -3.11 6.26 4.31
N GLY A 9 -3.79 7.30 4.82
CA GLY A 9 -3.59 8.67 4.36
C GLY A 9 -2.22 9.23 4.70
N SER A 10 -1.80 9.10 5.97
CA SER A 10 -0.54 9.69 6.44
C SER A 10 0.71 9.03 5.87
N SER A 11 0.62 7.78 5.41
CA SER A 11 1.73 7.03 4.78
C SER A 11 1.94 7.37 3.30
N GLY A 12 1.03 8.11 2.67
CA GLY A 12 1.05 8.37 1.22
C GLY A 12 0.50 7.23 0.36
N LEU A 13 0.10 6.09 0.96
CA LEU A 13 -0.46 4.96 0.22
C LEU A 13 -1.78 5.29 -0.48
N ALA A 14 -2.57 6.20 0.09
CA ALA A 14 -3.77 6.75 -0.56
C ALA A 14 -3.44 7.45 -1.88
N TYR A 15 -2.33 8.19 -1.93
CA TYR A 15 -1.90 8.91 -3.15
C TYR A 15 -1.32 7.96 -4.22
N LEU A 16 -0.74 6.84 -3.79
CA LEU A 16 -0.19 5.79 -4.66
C LEU A 16 -1.25 4.79 -5.16
N THR A 17 -2.51 4.97 -4.79
CA THR A 17 -3.61 4.07 -5.14
C THR A 17 -4.73 4.83 -5.84
N GLY A 18 -5.42 4.17 -6.78
CA GLY A 18 -6.52 4.75 -7.55
C GLY A 18 -6.13 5.13 -8.99
N LEU A 19 -7.06 5.78 -9.69
CA LEU A 19 -6.88 6.21 -11.09
C LEU A 19 -5.75 7.25 -11.20
N PRO A 20 -4.95 7.25 -12.29
CA PRO A 20 -3.82 8.19 -12.48
C PRO A 20 -4.15 9.65 -12.19
N ASP A 21 -5.31 10.12 -12.63
CA ASP A 21 -5.76 11.52 -12.45
C ASP A 21 -6.88 11.67 -11.41
N GLY A 22 -7.15 10.59 -10.65
CA GLY A 22 -8.16 10.58 -9.60
C GLY A 22 -7.65 11.17 -8.27
N PRO A 23 -8.58 11.44 -7.33
CA PRO A 23 -8.22 11.76 -5.95
C PRO A 23 -7.52 10.57 -5.28
N ALA A 24 -6.83 10.84 -4.17
CA ALA A 24 -6.28 9.78 -3.33
C ALA A 24 -7.36 8.77 -2.91
N ASP A 25 -7.10 7.48 -3.11
CA ASP A 25 -8.09 6.43 -2.89
C ASP A 25 -7.99 5.88 -1.45
N PHE A 26 -8.99 6.18 -0.63
CA PHE A 26 -9.11 5.66 0.74
C PHE A 26 -9.93 4.36 0.85
N SER A 27 -10.58 3.92 -0.23
CA SER A 27 -11.42 2.71 -0.23
C SER A 27 -10.62 1.43 0.03
N ARG A 28 -9.29 1.50 -0.10
CA ARG A 28 -8.34 0.38 0.06
C ARG A 28 -7.58 0.39 1.38
N ALA A 29 -7.95 1.25 2.34
CA ALA A 29 -7.22 1.39 3.61
C ALA A 29 -7.02 0.07 4.39
N ASN A 30 -7.98 -0.86 4.32
CA ASN A 30 -7.88 -2.17 4.98
C ASN A 30 -6.77 -3.07 4.40
N VAL A 31 -6.27 -2.78 3.19
CA VAL A 31 -5.11 -3.49 2.62
C VAL A 31 -3.86 -3.29 3.48
N LEU A 32 -3.69 -2.12 4.09
CA LEU A 32 -2.55 -1.87 4.98
C LEU A 32 -2.63 -2.71 6.26
N ALA A 33 -3.82 -2.95 6.82
CA ALA A 33 -3.96 -3.84 7.97
C ALA A 33 -3.47 -5.26 7.64
N ARG A 34 -3.82 -5.77 6.44
CA ARG A 34 -3.31 -7.07 5.98
C ARG A 34 -1.80 -7.03 5.69
N ALA A 35 -1.29 -5.92 5.17
CA ALA A 35 0.14 -5.75 4.94
C ALA A 35 0.93 -5.73 6.26
N ASP A 36 0.40 -5.10 7.30
CA ASP A 36 0.98 -5.10 8.65
C ASP A 36 1.08 -6.54 9.20
N GLU A 37 0.05 -7.37 9.03
CA GLU A 37 0.08 -8.78 9.42
C GLU A 37 1.17 -9.58 8.68
N VAL A 38 1.33 -9.35 7.37
CA VAL A 38 2.37 -10.00 6.57
C VAL A 38 3.76 -9.50 7.00
N ALA A 39 3.89 -8.20 7.25
CA ALA A 39 5.14 -7.60 7.69
C ALA A 39 5.57 -8.13 9.07
N ALA A 40 4.63 -8.32 9.99
CA ALA A 40 4.90 -8.99 11.26
C ALA A 40 5.42 -10.42 11.06
N ALA A 41 4.73 -11.23 10.25
CA ALA A 41 5.15 -12.61 9.98
C ALA A 41 6.54 -12.70 9.32
N VAL A 42 6.84 -11.78 8.39
CA VAL A 42 8.16 -11.68 7.75
C VAL A 42 9.21 -11.19 8.76
N GLY A 43 8.86 -10.20 9.59
CA GLY A 43 9.74 -9.65 10.61
C GLY A 43 10.14 -10.69 11.65
N ASP A 44 9.18 -11.46 12.15
CA ASP A 44 9.41 -12.57 13.08
C ASP A 44 10.36 -13.63 12.49
N ARG A 45 10.20 -13.93 11.19
CA ARG A 45 11.05 -14.89 10.47
C ARG A 45 12.48 -14.40 10.31
N LEU A 46 12.67 -13.09 10.13
CA LEU A 46 13.95 -12.46 9.84
C LEU A 46 14.63 -11.87 11.08
N GLY A 47 13.94 -11.76 12.21
CA GLY A 47 14.42 -11.11 13.42
C GLY A 47 14.57 -9.59 13.29
N ILE A 48 13.78 -8.95 12.42
CA ILE A 48 13.79 -7.49 12.21
C ILE A 48 12.37 -6.94 12.20
N GLU A 49 12.17 -5.73 12.73
CA GLU A 49 10.89 -5.04 12.58
C GLU A 49 10.71 -4.57 11.12
N VAL A 50 9.53 -4.78 10.57
CA VAL A 50 9.17 -4.34 9.22
C VAL A 50 7.95 -3.44 9.30
N ASP A 51 8.13 -2.16 9.01
CA ASP A 51 7.00 -1.23 8.82
C ASP A 51 6.50 -1.32 7.37
N ALA A 52 5.33 -1.94 7.19
CA ALA A 52 4.73 -2.13 5.88
C ALA A 52 4.48 -0.80 5.15
N ALA A 53 4.04 0.23 5.88
CA ALA A 53 3.72 1.53 5.29
C ALA A 53 4.97 2.19 4.71
N SER A 54 6.02 2.30 5.52
CA SER A 54 7.31 2.87 5.10
C SER A 54 7.99 2.05 4.01
N LEU A 55 7.92 0.72 4.06
CA LEU A 55 8.50 -0.15 3.05
C LEU A 55 7.83 0.07 1.67
N LEU A 56 6.50 0.11 1.63
CA LEU A 56 5.75 0.25 0.40
C LEU A 56 5.85 1.66 -0.20
N SER A 57 5.66 2.71 0.62
CA SER A 57 5.76 4.10 0.16
C SER A 57 7.20 4.48 -0.18
N GLY A 58 8.18 4.02 0.62
CA GLY A 58 9.60 4.21 0.37
C GLY A 58 10.06 3.55 -0.92
N ARG A 59 9.66 2.30 -1.19
CA ARG A 59 9.95 1.64 -2.47
C ARG A 59 9.37 2.41 -3.66
N ALA A 60 8.13 2.90 -3.53
CA ALA A 60 7.52 3.69 -4.60
C ALA A 60 8.30 4.98 -4.86
N ALA A 61 8.70 5.70 -3.81
CA ALA A 61 9.51 6.91 -3.92
C ALA A 61 10.89 6.63 -4.56
N LEU A 62 11.61 5.61 -4.09
CA LEU A 62 12.95 5.25 -4.60
C LEU A 62 12.94 4.84 -6.08
N LEU A 63 11.84 4.24 -6.54
CA LEU A 63 11.70 3.74 -7.91
C LEU A 63 10.87 4.67 -8.81
N GLY A 64 10.41 5.83 -8.32
CA GLY A 64 9.56 6.74 -9.08
C GLY A 64 8.21 6.14 -9.51
N LEU A 65 7.68 5.19 -8.72
CA LEU A 65 6.42 4.51 -9.05
C LEU A 65 5.22 5.40 -8.72
N THR A 66 4.23 5.39 -9.59
CA THR A 66 2.98 6.15 -9.44
C THR A 66 1.77 5.23 -9.57
N ARG A 67 0.59 5.75 -9.21
CA ARG A 67 -0.67 4.98 -9.29
C ARG A 67 -1.06 4.69 -10.74
N GLY A 68 -1.38 3.43 -11.03
CA GLY A 68 -1.73 2.94 -12.38
C GLY A 68 -3.20 2.58 -12.56
N GLY A 69 -4.09 3.00 -11.67
CA GLY A 69 -5.50 2.61 -11.71
C GLY A 69 -5.71 1.16 -11.29
N ARG A 70 -5.96 0.28 -12.27
CA ARG A 70 -6.24 -1.14 -12.00
C ARG A 70 -4.98 -1.98 -11.81
N GLY A 71 -3.80 -1.44 -12.08
CA GLY A 71 -2.52 -2.08 -11.81
C GLY A 71 -1.89 -1.57 -10.50
N SER A 72 -1.08 -2.41 -9.84
CA SER A 72 -0.23 -1.92 -8.75
C SER A 72 0.87 -0.99 -9.28
N PRO A 73 1.38 -0.04 -8.47
CA PRO A 73 2.46 0.86 -8.89
C PRO A 73 3.71 0.16 -9.44
N GLY A 74 4.00 -1.05 -8.96
CA GLY A 74 5.12 -1.87 -9.44
C GLY A 74 4.81 -2.79 -10.62
N GLY A 75 3.59 -2.78 -11.16
CA GLY A 75 3.19 -3.60 -12.32
C GLY A 75 3.05 -5.11 -12.07
N ALA A 76 3.32 -5.58 -10.85
CA ALA A 76 3.32 -7.01 -10.52
C ALA A 76 1.90 -7.62 -10.42
N THR A 77 0.88 -6.79 -10.25
CA THR A 77 -0.51 -7.24 -10.03
C THR A 77 -1.52 -6.32 -10.70
N ARG A 78 -2.72 -6.85 -11.00
CA ARG A 78 -3.86 -6.09 -11.53
C ARG A 78 -5.19 -6.58 -10.98
N LEU A 79 -6.15 -5.67 -10.82
CA LEU A 79 -7.54 -6.00 -10.50
C LEU A 79 -8.24 -6.58 -11.73
N LEU A 80 -9.01 -7.66 -11.49
CA LEU A 80 -9.89 -8.29 -12.47
C LEU A 80 -11.33 -7.98 -12.09
N ALA A 81 -12.21 -7.89 -13.10
CA ALA A 81 -13.63 -7.76 -12.85
C ALA A 81 -14.16 -9.07 -12.23
N ALA A 82 -14.92 -8.95 -11.14
CA ALA A 82 -15.70 -10.07 -10.63
C ALA A 82 -16.81 -10.38 -11.65
N ARG A 83 -17.05 -11.67 -11.89
CA ARG A 83 -18.17 -12.18 -12.69
C ARG A 83 -19.14 -12.88 -11.77
#